data_AF-A0A1H6HNT0-F1
#
_entry.id   AF-A0A1H6HNT0-F1
#
_cell.length_a   1.000
_cell.length_b   1.000
_cell.length_c   1.000
_cell.angle_alpha   90.00
_cell.angle_beta   90.00
_cell.angle_gamma   90.00
#
_symmetry.space_group_name_H-M   'P 1'
#
loop_
_entity.id
_entity.type
_entity.pdbx_description
1 polymer ?
#
loop_
_entity_poly.entity_id
_entity_poly.type
_entity_poly.pdbx_seq_one_letter_code
_entity_poly.pdbx_strand_id
1 'polypeptide(L)'
;MSIITKLLQSIFSSDLYIGIAAVVTAIVCYKVKQCRKSVDNEIYDWEATSDDPYNVDKIDKIFDNYRKINFYYTFFITLISIFPLLGMLGTVFALLGLDMTNAEAISNAKSSFFDALTSTTWGIIFAITFKIINSIFFSDVEDLIQRHLALIKKLRKSGIDQSQKRRGYDYNEDT
;
A
#
# COMPACT_ATOMS: atom_id res chain seq x y z
N MET A 1 -2.24 -13.91 -34.04
CA MET A 1 -1.98 -13.88 -32.58
C MET A 1 -2.97 -12.94 -31.94
N SER A 2 -3.72 -13.37 -30.92
CA SER A 2 -4.74 -12.55 -30.26
C SER A 2 -4.11 -11.36 -29.52
N ILE A 3 -4.85 -10.26 -29.39
CA ILE A 3 -4.45 -9.07 -28.62
C ILE A 3 -4.10 -9.47 -27.17
N ILE A 4 -4.84 -10.41 -26.60
CA ILE A 4 -4.62 -10.94 -25.24
C ILE A 4 -3.25 -11.62 -25.13
N THR A 5 -2.89 -12.45 -26.12
CA THR A 5 -1.58 -13.12 -26.14
C THR A 5 -0.41 -12.14 -26.26
N LYS A 6 -0.58 -11.02 -26.99
CA LYS A 6 0.45 -9.97 -27.07
C LYS A 6 0.59 -9.20 -25.75
N LEU A 7 -0.53 -8.88 -25.11
CA LEU A 7 -0.53 -8.20 -23.80
C LEU A 7 0.13 -9.07 -22.72
N LEU A 8 -0.23 -10.36 -22.65
CA LEU A 8 0.38 -11.29 -21.70
C LEU A 8 1.89 -11.45 -21.93
N GLN A 9 2.31 -11.58 -23.19
CA GLN A 9 3.74 -11.67 -23.52
C GLN A 9 4.51 -10.39 -23.13
N SER A 10 3.87 -9.22 -23.27
CA SER A 10 4.48 -7.93 -22.89
C SER A 10 4.83 -7.87 -21.40
N ILE A 11 3.98 -8.43 -20.53
CA ILE A 11 4.20 -8.39 -19.07
C ILE A 11 5.48 -9.14 -18.66
N PHE A 12 5.78 -10.24 -19.36
CA PHE A 12 6.94 -11.09 -19.07
C PHE A 12 8.20 -10.65 -19.81
N SER A 13 8.06 -9.84 -20.88
CA SER A 13 9.17 -9.42 -21.73
C SER A 13 9.64 -7.99 -21.43
N SER A 14 8.73 -7.02 -21.52
CA SER A 14 9.06 -5.58 -21.42
C SER A 14 8.61 -4.99 -20.08
N ASP A 15 7.43 -5.37 -19.59
CA ASP A 15 6.76 -4.68 -18.47
C ASP A 15 6.97 -5.39 -17.12
N LEU A 16 8.08 -6.12 -16.97
CA LEU A 16 8.37 -6.93 -15.79
C LEU A 16 8.42 -6.08 -14.51
N TYR A 17 8.87 -4.83 -14.60
CA TYR A 17 8.85 -3.88 -13.49
C TYR A 17 7.44 -3.55 -13.01
N ILE A 18 6.46 -3.46 -13.92
CA ILE A 18 5.03 -3.29 -13.57
C ILE A 18 4.51 -4.55 -12.89
N GLY A 19 4.90 -5.73 -13.40
CA GLY A 19 4.57 -7.02 -12.78
C GLY A 19 5.09 -7.13 -11.33
N ILE A 20 6.36 -6.75 -11.09
CA ILE A 20 6.93 -6.73 -9.74
C ILE A 20 6.19 -5.75 -8.84
N ALA A 21 5.89 -4.54 -9.32
CA ALA A 21 5.11 -3.57 -8.57
C ALA A 21 3.71 -4.09 -8.22
N ALA A 22 3.07 -4.85 -9.12
CA ALA A 22 1.80 -5.52 -8.87
C ALA A 22 1.90 -6.57 -7.76
N VAL A 23 2.94 -7.40 -7.75
CA VAL A 23 3.19 -8.38 -6.69
C VAL A 23 3.43 -7.69 -5.35
N VAL A 24 4.27 -6.65 -5.30
CA VAL A 24 4.51 -5.88 -4.07
C VAL A 24 3.21 -5.28 -3.55
N THR A 25 2.40 -4.69 -4.43
CA THR A 25 1.10 -4.10 -4.06
C THR A 25 0.13 -5.16 -3.54
N ALA A 26 0.12 -6.36 -4.14
CA ALA A 26 -0.69 -7.48 -3.66
C ALA A 26 -0.25 -7.96 -2.26
N ILE A 27 1.06 -8.04 -2.01
CA ILE A 27 1.61 -8.38 -0.68
C ILE A 27 1.18 -7.33 0.36
N VAL A 28 1.28 -6.04 0.02
CA VAL A 28 0.85 -4.96 0.93
C VAL A 28 -0.67 -5.03 1.15
N CYS A 29 -1.47 -5.29 0.13
CA CYS A 29 -2.92 -5.51 0.28
C CYS A 29 -3.22 -6.68 1.23
N TYR A 30 -2.48 -7.78 1.11
CA TYR A 30 -2.60 -8.90 2.04
C TYR A 30 -2.23 -8.50 3.47
N LYS A 31 -1.16 -7.73 3.66
CA LYS A 31 -0.78 -7.18 4.97
C LYS A 31 -1.84 -6.26 5.57
N VAL A 32 -2.47 -5.39 4.76
CA VAL A 32 -3.60 -4.56 5.22
C VAL A 32 -4.76 -5.43 5.70
N LYS A 33 -5.14 -6.46 4.94
CA LYS A 33 -6.19 -7.41 5.36
C LYS A 33 -5.82 -8.17 6.64
N GLN A 34 -4.56 -8.57 6.79
CA GLN A 34 -4.07 -9.25 7.98
C GLN A 34 -4.09 -8.32 9.21
N CYS A 35 -3.59 -7.08 9.07
CA CYS A 35 -3.65 -6.08 10.12
C CYS A 35 -5.09 -5.78 10.54
N ARG A 36 -6.00 -5.61 9.58
CA ARG A 36 -7.43 -5.42 9.87
C ARG A 36 -7.97 -6.53 10.78
N LYS A 37 -7.73 -7.80 10.44
CA LYS A 37 -8.19 -8.93 11.28
C LYS A 37 -7.57 -8.93 12.68
N SER A 38 -6.28 -8.58 12.78
CA SER A 38 -5.60 -8.49 14.08
C SER A 38 -6.22 -7.41 14.96
N VAL A 39 -6.51 -6.26 14.38
CA VAL A 39 -7.06 -5.11 15.10
C VAL A 39 -8.53 -5.33 15.50
N ASP A 40 -9.34 -5.96 14.65
CA ASP A 40 -10.74 -6.28 14.95
C ASP A 40 -10.84 -7.24 16.16
N ASN A 41 -10.03 -8.30 16.17
CA ASN A 41 -9.97 -9.24 17.30
C ASN A 41 -9.56 -8.55 18.62
N GLU A 42 -8.67 -7.56 18.55
CA GLU A 42 -8.23 -6.82 19.74
C GLU A 42 -9.29 -5.85 20.27
N ILE A 43 -10.08 -5.21 19.40
CA ILE A 43 -11.22 -4.40 19.84
C ILE A 43 -12.23 -5.28 20.58
N TYR A 44 -12.56 -6.46 20.02
CA TYR A 44 -13.46 -7.42 20.66
C TYR A 44 -12.93 -7.89 22.02
N ASP A 45 -11.64 -8.19 22.13
CA ASP A 45 -11.01 -8.60 23.40
C ASP A 45 -10.99 -7.45 24.42
N TRP A 46 -10.83 -6.21 23.97
CA TRP A 46 -10.85 -5.02 24.83
C TRP A 46 -12.26 -4.74 25.37
N GLU A 47 -13.29 -4.86 24.53
CA GLU A 47 -14.71 -4.71 24.91
C GLU A 47 -15.18 -5.86 25.83
N ALA A 48 -14.64 -7.07 25.66
CA ALA A 48 -14.89 -8.21 26.55
C ALA A 48 -14.17 -8.11 27.91
N THR A 49 -13.00 -7.46 27.97
CA THR A 49 -12.14 -7.38 29.18
C THR A 49 -12.24 -6.00 29.86
N SER A 50 -13.42 -5.39 29.81
CA SER A 50 -13.72 -4.01 30.22
C SER A 50 -13.68 -3.72 31.74
N ASP A 51 -12.86 -4.42 32.52
CA ASP A 51 -12.78 -4.21 33.99
C ASP A 51 -11.62 -3.29 34.42
N ASP A 52 -10.65 -2.99 33.55
CA ASP A 52 -9.61 -1.98 33.82
C ASP A 52 -9.16 -1.23 32.54
N PRO A 53 -9.68 0.00 32.31
CA PRO A 53 -9.33 0.83 31.16
C PRO A 53 -7.93 1.50 31.26
N TYR A 54 -7.17 1.29 32.34
CA TYR A 54 -5.88 1.96 32.60
C TYR A 54 -4.65 1.05 32.44
N ASN A 55 -4.79 -0.15 31.89
CA ASN A 55 -3.64 -1.01 31.62
C ASN A 55 -2.72 -0.40 30.53
N VAL A 56 -1.56 0.10 30.95
CA VAL A 56 -0.57 0.79 30.11
C VAL A 56 -0.12 -0.06 28.92
N ASP A 57 0.00 -1.39 29.09
CA ASP A 57 0.38 -2.30 28.01
C ASP A 57 -0.71 -2.44 26.95
N LYS A 58 -1.99 -2.36 27.33
CA LYS A 58 -3.10 -2.35 26.38
C LYS A 58 -3.14 -1.05 25.59
N ILE A 59 -2.84 0.07 26.24
CA ILE A 59 -2.78 1.39 25.61
C ILE A 59 -1.67 1.40 24.55
N ASP A 60 -0.46 0.95 24.89
CA ASP A 60 0.66 0.90 23.94
C ASP A 60 0.35 0.05 22.70
N LYS A 61 -0.29 -1.11 22.88
CA LYS A 61 -0.74 -1.95 21.76
C LYS A 61 -1.72 -1.23 20.83
N ILE A 62 -2.69 -0.50 21.38
CA ILE A 62 -3.66 0.30 20.60
C ILE A 62 -2.95 1.35 19.74
N PHE A 63 -1.98 2.08 20.32
CA PHE A 63 -1.20 3.08 19.59
C PHE A 63 -0.36 2.47 18.46
N ASP A 64 0.34 1.36 18.74
CA ASP A 64 1.18 0.70 17.75
C ASP A 64 0.35 0.10 16.61
N ASN A 65 -0.80 -0.47 16.92
CA ASN A 65 -1.69 -1.05 15.92
C ASN A 65 -2.35 0.02 15.05
N TYR A 66 -2.77 1.15 15.62
CA TYR A 66 -3.20 2.32 14.86
C TYR A 66 -2.11 2.78 13.88
N ARG A 67 -0.87 2.90 14.35
CA ARG A 67 0.25 3.32 13.50
C ARG A 67 0.50 2.33 12.37
N LYS A 68 0.48 1.02 12.65
CA LYS A 68 0.68 -0.03 11.64
C LYS A 68 -0.41 -0.01 10.58
N ILE A 69 -1.69 -0.02 10.96
CA ILE A 69 -2.78 -0.04 9.98
C ILE A 69 -2.79 1.22 9.13
N ASN A 70 -2.60 2.39 9.74
CA ASN A 70 -2.53 3.66 9.01
C ASN A 70 -1.34 3.69 8.02
N PHE A 71 -0.18 3.19 8.44
CA PHE A 71 0.99 3.10 7.57
C PHE A 71 0.77 2.16 6.39
N TYR A 72 0.36 0.91 6.63
CA TYR A 72 0.17 -0.06 5.55
C TYR A 72 -0.93 0.35 4.58
N TYR A 73 -2.01 0.94 5.09
CA TYR A 73 -3.10 1.42 4.26
C TYR A 73 -2.70 2.64 3.41
N THR A 74 -2.03 3.62 4.00
CA THR A 74 -1.50 4.77 3.26
C THR A 74 -0.51 4.31 2.20
N PHE A 75 0.41 3.42 2.56
CA PHE A 75 1.41 2.86 1.64
C PHE A 75 0.74 2.09 0.48
N PHE A 76 -0.31 1.33 0.75
CA PHE A 76 -1.10 0.66 -0.27
C PHE A 76 -1.69 1.65 -1.29
N ILE A 77 -2.36 2.71 -0.82
CA ILE A 77 -2.96 3.73 -1.70
C ILE A 77 -1.88 4.45 -2.53
N THR A 78 -0.72 4.74 -1.94
CA THR A 78 0.42 5.32 -2.65
C THR A 78 0.90 4.39 -3.76
N LEU A 79 1.04 3.09 -3.50
CA LEU A 79 1.45 2.10 -4.52
C LEU A 79 0.46 2.02 -5.69
N ILE A 80 -0.85 2.05 -5.41
CA ILE A 80 -1.89 2.12 -6.45
C ILE A 80 -1.67 3.32 -7.38
N SER A 81 -1.28 4.45 -6.80
CA SER A 81 -1.10 5.71 -7.52
C SER A 81 0.17 5.73 -8.39
N ILE A 82 1.13 4.84 -8.14
CA ILE A 82 2.39 4.73 -8.88
C ILE A 82 2.20 3.98 -10.21
N PHE A 83 1.23 3.09 -10.35
CA PHE A 83 1.07 2.28 -11.57
C PHE A 83 0.89 3.10 -12.86
N PRO A 84 0.06 4.17 -12.92
CA PRO A 84 -0.01 5.01 -14.10
C PRO A 84 1.32 5.72 -14.39
N LEU A 85 2.08 6.08 -13.36
CA LEU A 85 3.41 6.69 -13.50
C LEU A 85 4.42 5.69 -14.09
N LEU A 86 4.37 4.43 -13.66
CA LEU A 86 5.19 3.35 -14.25
C LEU A 86 4.79 3.06 -15.71
N GLY A 87 3.49 3.13 -16.02
CA GLY A 87 3.00 3.02 -17.39
C GLY A 87 3.62 4.10 -18.31
N MET A 88 3.58 5.35 -17.85
CA MET A 88 4.24 6.48 -18.54
C MET A 88 5.76 6.35 -18.59
N LEU A 89 6.40 5.77 -17.57
CA LEU A 89 7.85 5.52 -17.60
C LEU A 89 8.22 4.54 -18.72
N GLY A 90 7.41 3.50 -18.96
CA GLY A 90 7.66 2.57 -20.06
C GLY A 90 7.56 3.21 -21.43
N THR A 91 6.71 4.22 -21.61
CA THR A 91 6.69 4.98 -22.87
C THR A 91 7.98 5.77 -23.06
N VAL A 92 8.52 6.37 -22.00
CA VAL A 92 9.81 7.07 -22.04
C VAL A 92 10.94 6.11 -22.42
N PHE A 93 11.02 4.93 -21.81
CA PHE A 93 12.05 3.95 -22.16
C PHE A 93 11.94 3.44 -23.60
N ALA A 94 10.72 3.16 -24.05
CA ALA A 94 10.48 2.74 -25.42
C ALA A 94 10.89 3.82 -26.45
N LEU A 95 10.62 5.10 -26.16
CA LEU A 95 11.01 6.22 -27.02
C LEU A 95 12.53 6.46 -27.01
N LEU A 96 13.20 6.34 -25.85
CA LEU A 96 14.66 6.44 -25.77
C LEU A 96 15.38 5.29 -26.48
N GLY A 97 14.75 4.13 -26.59
CA GLY A 97 15.28 2.97 -27.32
C GLY A 97 15.17 3.06 -28.84
N LEU A 98 14.60 4.14 -29.40
CA LEU A 98 14.46 4.33 -30.84
C LEU A 98 15.78 4.83 -31.46
N ASP A 99 16.53 3.91 -32.07
CA ASP A 99 17.64 4.28 -32.93
C ASP A 99 17.13 4.56 -34.36
N MET A 100 17.13 5.84 -34.75
CA MET A 100 16.62 6.34 -36.04
C MET A 100 17.68 6.37 -37.15
N THR A 101 18.83 5.72 -36.96
CA THR A 101 19.98 5.87 -37.87
C THR A 101 19.93 5.02 -39.15
N ASN A 102 19.11 3.97 -39.23
CA ASN A 102 19.10 3.02 -40.35
C ASN A 102 17.69 2.67 -40.86
N ALA A 103 17.56 2.13 -42.09
CA ALA A 103 16.27 1.77 -42.70
C ALA A 103 15.49 0.66 -41.96
N GLU A 104 16.16 -0.15 -41.13
CA GLU A 104 15.53 -1.09 -40.17
C GLU A 104 14.84 -0.38 -38.99
N ALA A 105 15.02 0.93 -38.85
CA ALA A 105 14.42 1.74 -37.81
C ALA A 105 12.88 1.73 -37.88
N ILE A 106 12.27 1.54 -39.05
CA ILE A 106 10.80 1.57 -39.17
C ILE A 106 10.15 0.33 -38.52
N SER A 107 10.71 -0.87 -38.72
CA SER A 107 10.21 -2.09 -38.08
C SER A 107 10.48 -2.10 -36.58
N ASN A 108 11.67 -1.64 -36.18
CA ASN A 108 12.06 -1.57 -34.77
C ASN A 108 11.24 -0.50 -34.03
N ALA A 109 10.98 0.64 -34.68
CA ALA A 109 10.15 1.68 -34.09
C ALA A 109 8.72 1.21 -33.81
N LYS A 110 8.13 0.46 -34.74
CA LYS A 110 6.80 -0.12 -34.53
C LYS A 110 6.76 -1.04 -33.31
N SER A 111 7.80 -1.85 -33.08
CA SER A 111 7.89 -2.70 -31.90
C SER A 111 7.93 -1.87 -30.62
N SER A 112 8.85 -0.90 -30.54
CA SER A 112 8.97 -0.04 -29.35
C SER A 112 7.69 0.75 -29.06
N PHE A 113 6.98 1.22 -30.10
CA PHE A 113 5.67 1.87 -29.91
C PHE A 113 4.63 0.92 -29.33
N PHE A 114 4.61 -0.34 -29.74
CA PHE A 114 3.70 -1.32 -29.13
C PHE A 114 4.10 -1.61 -27.67
N ASP A 115 5.39 -1.73 -27.37
CA ASP A 115 5.89 -1.93 -26.00
C ASP A 115 5.53 -0.74 -25.07
N ALA A 116 5.61 0.49 -25.60
CA ALA A 116 5.16 1.69 -24.90
C ALA A 116 3.66 1.64 -24.54
N LEU A 117 2.83 1.24 -25.52
CA LEU A 117 1.39 1.17 -25.38
C LEU A 117 0.96 0.05 -24.42
N THR A 118 1.64 -1.10 -24.46
CA THR A 118 1.36 -2.22 -23.56
C THR A 118 1.77 -1.90 -22.12
N SER A 119 2.92 -1.24 -21.89
CA SER A 119 3.30 -0.72 -20.56
C SER A 119 2.22 0.19 -19.97
N THR A 120 1.74 1.15 -20.76
CA THR A 120 0.68 2.08 -20.32
C THR A 120 -0.61 1.34 -20.00
N THR A 121 -0.96 0.37 -20.85
CA THR A 121 -2.15 -0.46 -20.67
C THR A 121 -2.08 -1.24 -19.36
N TRP A 122 -0.94 -1.88 -19.06
CA TRP A 122 -0.77 -2.63 -17.82
C TRP A 122 -0.75 -1.74 -16.58
N GLY A 123 -0.09 -0.59 -16.64
CA GLY A 123 -0.14 0.40 -15.55
C GLY A 123 -1.57 0.83 -15.23
N ILE A 124 -2.39 1.09 -16.24
CA ILE A 124 -3.80 1.47 -16.04
C ILE A 124 -4.62 0.28 -15.50
N ILE A 125 -4.47 -0.91 -16.09
CA ILE A 125 -5.21 -2.11 -15.67
C ILE A 125 -4.96 -2.39 -14.19
N PHE A 126 -3.69 -2.45 -13.75
CA PHE A 126 -3.39 -2.71 -12.34
C PHE A 126 -3.89 -1.59 -11.42
N ALA A 127 -3.74 -0.32 -11.81
CA ALA A 127 -4.27 0.80 -11.04
C ALA A 127 -5.78 0.67 -10.81
N ILE A 128 -6.54 0.36 -11.86
CA ILE A 128 -8.00 0.16 -11.78
C ILE A 128 -8.33 -1.05 -10.92
N THR A 129 -7.68 -2.20 -11.16
CA THR A 129 -7.92 -3.43 -10.39
C THR A 129 -7.70 -3.20 -8.89
N PHE A 130 -6.57 -2.59 -8.49
CA PHE A 130 -6.30 -2.33 -7.09
C PHE A 130 -7.19 -1.23 -6.51
N LYS A 131 -7.63 -0.23 -7.28
CA LYS A 131 -8.64 0.75 -6.83
C LYS A 131 -10.00 0.10 -6.54
N ILE A 132 -10.44 -0.82 -7.38
CA ILE A 132 -11.69 -1.58 -7.16
C ILE A 132 -11.55 -2.41 -5.89
N ILE A 133 -10.43 -3.13 -5.75
CA ILE A 133 -10.10 -3.90 -4.54
C ILE A 133 -10.13 -2.99 -3.30
N ASN A 134 -9.47 -1.82 -3.36
CA ASN A 134 -9.48 -0.83 -2.30
C ASN A 134 -10.91 -0.39 -1.95
N SER A 135 -11.73 -0.07 -2.95
CA SER A 135 -13.11 0.39 -2.75
C SER A 135 -13.98 -0.59 -1.97
N ILE A 136 -13.72 -1.89 -2.05
CA ILE A 136 -14.51 -2.92 -1.35
C ILE A 136 -14.27 -2.89 0.17
N PHE A 137 -13.05 -2.59 0.63
CA PHE A 137 -12.72 -2.57 2.05
C PHE A 137 -12.32 -1.19 2.60
N PHE A 138 -12.38 -0.16 1.75
CA PHE A 138 -12.08 1.24 2.08
C PHE A 138 -12.86 1.68 3.33
N SER A 139 -14.20 1.49 3.30
CA SER A 139 -15.09 1.90 4.39
C SER A 139 -14.70 1.26 5.73
N ASP A 140 -14.44 -0.06 5.74
CA ASP A 140 -14.10 -0.79 6.96
C ASP A 140 -12.78 -0.29 7.59
N VAL A 141 -11.76 -0.07 6.74
CA VAL A 141 -10.43 0.34 7.20
C VAL A 141 -10.45 1.79 7.68
N GLU A 142 -11.16 2.67 6.97
CA GLU A 142 -11.28 4.08 7.34
C GLU A 142 -12.02 4.25 8.67
N ASP A 143 -13.15 3.56 8.84
CA ASP A 143 -13.91 3.58 10.09
C ASP A 143 -13.07 3.09 11.28
N LEU A 144 -12.29 2.03 11.08
CA LEU A 144 -11.41 1.47 12.10
C LEU A 144 -10.31 2.46 12.50
N ILE A 145 -9.69 3.13 11.53
CA ILE A 145 -8.68 4.18 11.75
C ILE A 145 -9.30 5.35 12.51
N GLN A 146 -10.50 5.80 12.13
CA GLN A 146 -11.19 6.91 12.79
C GLN A 146 -11.55 6.58 14.25
N ARG A 147 -12.06 5.38 14.52
CA ARG A 147 -12.37 4.92 15.88
C ARG A 147 -11.12 4.88 16.77
N HIS A 148 -10.01 4.35 16.26
CA HIS A 148 -8.72 4.33 16.98
C HIS A 148 -8.21 5.74 17.27
N LEU A 149 -8.30 6.63 16.29
CA LEU A 149 -7.89 8.03 16.43
C LEU A 149 -8.73 8.74 17.50
N ALA A 150 -10.04 8.47 17.57
CA ALA A 150 -10.91 9.00 18.60
C ALA A 150 -10.55 8.48 20.01
N LEU A 151 -10.22 7.20 20.15
CA LEU A 151 -9.75 6.62 21.42
C LEU A 151 -8.42 7.23 21.86
N ILE A 152 -7.44 7.33 20.95
CA ILE A 152 -6.16 7.98 21.19
C ILE A 152 -6.35 9.43 21.66
N LYS A 153 -7.26 10.19 21.02
CA LYS A 153 -7.59 11.55 21.45
C LYS A 153 -8.18 11.60 22.87
N LYS A 154 -9.07 10.67 23.21
CA LYS A 154 -9.65 10.57 24.56
C LYS A 154 -8.58 10.27 25.61
N LEU A 155 -7.71 9.29 25.36
CA LEU A 155 -6.60 8.91 26.26
C LEU A 155 -5.64 10.08 26.50
N ARG A 156 -5.26 10.80 25.43
CA ARG A 156 -4.43 12.00 25.54
C ARG A 156 -5.09 13.10 26.36
N LYS A 157 -6.41 13.33 26.20
CA LYS A 157 -7.16 14.31 26.98
C LYS A 157 -7.23 13.93 28.47
N SER A 158 -7.23 12.63 28.80
CA SER A 158 -7.18 12.12 30.16
C SER A 158 -5.78 12.17 30.81
N GLY A 159 -4.79 12.78 30.14
CA GLY A 159 -3.42 12.92 30.66
C GLY A 159 -2.51 11.71 30.42
N ILE A 160 -3.02 10.68 29.72
CA ILE A 160 -2.23 9.52 29.31
C ILE A 160 -1.66 9.82 27.92
N ASP A 161 -0.41 10.29 27.90
CA ASP A 161 0.36 10.52 26.69
C ASP A 161 1.59 9.61 26.68
N GLN A 162 2.06 9.23 25.49
CA GLN A 162 3.26 8.36 25.32
C GLN A 162 4.52 8.96 25.97
N SER A 163 4.49 10.24 26.34
CA SER A 163 5.55 10.97 27.07
C SER A 163 5.70 10.56 28.54
N GLN A 164 4.70 9.98 29.20
CA GLN A 164 4.83 9.48 30.59
C GLN A 164 5.82 8.31 30.69
N LYS A 165 6.04 7.57 29.58
CA LYS A 165 7.02 6.48 29.52
C LYS A 165 8.46 6.96 29.36
N ARG A 166 8.72 8.12 28.74
CA ARG A 166 10.08 8.69 28.70
C ARG A 166 10.57 9.07 30.10
N ARG A 167 9.69 9.56 30.97
CA ARG A 167 10.04 9.85 32.38
C ARG A 167 10.14 8.61 33.27
N GLY A 168 9.38 7.55 32.96
CA GLY A 168 9.44 6.29 33.71
C GLY A 168 10.60 5.36 33.33
N TYR A 169 11.14 5.47 32.11
CA TYR A 169 12.37 4.77 31.71
C TYR A 169 13.63 5.45 32.27
N ASP A 170 13.67 6.80 32.28
CA ASP A 170 14.79 7.58 32.83
C ASP A 170 15.01 7.29 34.33
N TYR A 171 13.93 7.05 35.09
CA TYR A 171 14.03 6.82 36.54
C TYR A 171 14.51 5.41 36.92
N ASN A 172 14.45 4.44 36.00
CA ASN A 172 14.85 3.05 36.24
C ASN A 172 16.24 2.71 35.67
N GLU A 173 16.90 3.64 34.96
CA GLU A 173 18.30 3.49 34.54
C GLU A 173 19.30 4.11 35.53
N ASP A 174 18.82 4.91 36.50
CA ASP A 174 19.64 5.61 37.50
C ASP A 174 19.63 4.96 38.92
N THR A 175 19.07 3.75 39.08
CA THR A 175 19.11 2.95 40.33
C THR A 175 19.64 1.55 40.09
#